data_AF-A0A9D5VWQ9-F1
#
_entry.id   AF-A0A9D5VWQ9-F1
#
_cell.length_a   1.000
_cell.length_b   1.000
_cell.length_c   1.000
_cell.angle_alpha   90.00
_cell.angle_beta   90.00
_cell.angle_gamma   90.00
#
_symmetry.space_group_name_H-M   'P 1'
#
loop_
_entity.id
_entity.type
_entity.pdbx_description
1 polymer ?
#
loop_
_entity_poly.entity_id
_entity_poly.type
_entity_poly.pdbx_seq_one_letter_code
_entity_poly.pdbx_strand_id
1 'polypeptide(L)'
;SNLPLEELVKLSFSKTISKLKIDLGDTGPNFQKWHWERYHLLTISSVNKNKAWDIDTFGADGDKETINYGRHDGQGPYKMVSGASFRFVVELKDPVQSFAVVPSNNIDLKEFKNVSAIEMWRAGKLRKQLFSKEEIIANTVEKITFK
;
A
#
# COMPACT_ATOMS: atom_id res chain seq x y z
N SER A 1 23.25 24.80 15.81
CA SER A 1 22.63 24.77 17.14
C SER A 1 23.71 24.33 18.12
N ASN A 2 24.07 25.17 19.09
CA ASN A 2 25.12 24.86 20.08
C ASN A 2 24.54 24.31 21.39
N LEU A 3 23.33 23.73 21.33
CA LEU A 3 22.70 23.11 22.50
C LEU A 3 23.37 21.76 22.81
N PRO A 4 23.56 21.40 24.09
CA PRO A 4 23.90 20.05 24.51
C PRO A 4 22.91 19.02 23.94
N LEU A 5 23.37 17.79 23.68
CA LEU A 5 22.55 16.71 23.11
C LEU A 5 21.26 16.46 23.90
N GLU A 6 21.33 16.49 25.22
CA GLU A 6 20.17 16.29 26.08
C GLU A 6 19.09 17.36 25.86
N GLU A 7 19.49 18.63 25.72
CA GLU A 7 18.57 19.74 25.45
C GLU A 7 17.98 19.66 24.04
N LEU A 8 18.79 19.22 23.06
CA LEU A 8 18.31 18.95 21.70
C LEU A 8 17.24 17.86 21.67
N VAL A 9 17.43 16.78 22.43
CA VAL A 9 16.45 15.69 22.52
C VAL A 9 15.16 16.18 23.17
N LYS A 10 15.25 16.90 24.30
CA LYS A 10 14.08 17.50 24.97
C LYS A 10 13.31 18.45 24.06
N LEU A 11 14.03 19.33 23.35
CA LEU A 11 13.44 20.28 22.41
C LEU A 11 12.74 19.55 21.25
N SER A 12 13.40 18.55 20.65
CA SER A 12 12.84 17.78 19.55
C SER A 12 11.59 17.02 19.98
N PHE A 13 11.62 16.38 21.14
CA PHE A 13 10.47 15.69 21.71
C PHE A 13 9.30 16.64 21.97
N SER A 14 9.54 17.80 22.60
CA SER A 14 8.52 18.81 22.87
C SER A 14 7.87 19.37 21.59
N LYS A 15 8.69 19.61 20.55
CA LYS A 15 8.20 20.01 19.22
C LYS A 15 7.35 18.93 18.57
N THR A 16 7.77 17.67 18.64
CA THR A 16 7.00 16.54 18.11
C THR A 16 5.67 16.38 18.81
N ILE A 17 5.62 16.48 20.15
CA ILE A 17 4.35 16.41 20.90
C ILE A 17 3.43 17.57 20.52
N SER A 18 3.95 18.78 20.38
CA SER A 18 3.16 19.95 19.95
C SER A 18 2.57 19.75 18.55
N LYS A 19 3.39 19.25 17.61
CA LYS A 19 2.93 18.91 16.25
C LYS A 19 1.85 17.83 16.27
N LEU A 20 2.03 16.76 17.04
CA LEU A 20 1.05 15.68 17.15
C LEU A 20 -0.29 16.16 17.71
N LYS A 21 -0.30 17.10 18.66
CA LYS A 21 -1.55 17.70 19.18
C LYS A 21 -2.32 18.44 18.09
N ILE A 22 -1.62 19.24 17.28
CA ILE A 22 -2.22 19.93 16.13
C ILE A 22 -2.77 18.93 15.12
N ASP A 23 -1.94 17.94 14.76
CA ASP A 23 -2.29 16.95 13.74
C ASP A 23 -3.46 16.04 14.19
N LEU A 24 -3.67 15.84 15.50
CA LEU A 24 -4.73 14.99 16.08
C LEU A 24 -6.00 15.74 16.54
N GLY A 25 -5.96 17.08 16.60
CA GLY A 25 -7.08 17.96 16.94
C GLY A 25 -6.91 18.72 18.27
N ASP A 26 -7.31 20.00 18.26
CA ASP A 26 -7.03 21.02 19.29
C ASP A 26 -7.71 20.84 20.67
N THR A 27 -8.51 19.80 20.90
CA THR A 27 -9.20 19.57 22.20
C THR A 27 -8.45 18.65 23.16
N GLY A 28 -7.14 18.47 22.93
CA GLY A 28 -6.28 17.55 23.69
C GLY A 28 -6.00 16.29 22.87
N PRO A 29 -4.91 15.56 23.16
CA PRO A 29 -4.54 14.42 22.35
C PRO A 29 -5.58 13.30 22.55
N ASN A 30 -6.55 13.21 21.65
CA ASN A 30 -7.37 12.03 21.56
C ASN A 30 -6.55 10.95 20.85
N PHE A 31 -5.57 10.41 21.57
CA PHE A 31 -4.69 9.35 21.10
C PHE A 31 -5.48 8.13 20.61
N GLN A 32 -6.74 7.95 21.04
CA GLN A 32 -7.62 6.90 20.53
C GLN A 32 -8.02 7.11 19.06
N LYS A 33 -7.87 8.32 18.52
CA LYS A 33 -8.08 8.61 17.09
C LYS A 33 -6.80 8.49 16.27
N TRP A 34 -5.65 8.24 16.92
CA TRP A 34 -4.39 8.00 16.23
C TRP A 34 -4.35 6.55 15.78
N HIS A 35 -4.32 6.36 14.46
CA HIS A 35 -4.05 5.07 13.85
C HIS A 35 -3.00 5.30 12.76
N TRP A 36 -2.06 4.36 12.64
CA TRP A 36 -0.96 4.43 11.68
C TRP A 36 -1.45 4.76 10.26
N GLU A 37 -2.43 4.00 9.78
CA GLU A 37 -3.08 4.08 8.47
C GLU A 37 -3.78 5.43 8.18
N ARG A 38 -4.03 6.24 9.20
CA ARG A 38 -4.65 7.56 9.02
C ARG A 38 -3.64 8.61 8.58
N TYR A 39 -2.37 8.45 8.94
CA TYR A 39 -1.31 9.42 8.68
C TYR A 39 -0.26 8.91 7.69
N HIS A 40 -0.19 7.60 7.47
CA HIS A 40 0.66 6.96 6.49
C HIS A 40 -0.21 6.49 5.34
N LEU A 41 -0.04 7.10 4.17
CA LEU A 41 -0.97 6.98 3.06
C LEU A 41 -0.28 6.38 1.84
N LEU A 42 -0.90 5.37 1.25
CA LEU A 42 -0.57 4.81 -0.05
C LEU A 42 -1.59 5.32 -1.07
N THR A 43 -1.10 6.00 -2.11
CA THR A 43 -1.88 6.40 -3.27
C THR A 43 -1.43 5.60 -4.47
N ILE A 44 -2.35 4.88 -5.11
CA ILE A 44 -2.07 4.21 -6.38
C ILE A 44 -2.65 5.08 -7.50
N SER A 45 -1.75 5.78 -8.18
CA SER A 45 -2.07 6.67 -9.29
C SER A 45 -1.58 6.12 -10.62
N SER A 46 -2.28 6.50 -11.69
CA SER A 46 -1.84 6.18 -13.04
C SER A 46 -0.52 6.85 -13.39
N VAL A 47 0.36 6.11 -14.08
CA VAL A 47 1.66 6.60 -14.57
C VAL A 47 1.49 7.77 -15.55
N ASN A 48 0.38 7.81 -16.29
CA ASN A 48 0.10 8.89 -17.25
C ASN A 48 -0.62 10.11 -16.66
N LYS A 49 -0.78 10.18 -15.33
CA LYS A 49 -1.49 11.26 -14.61
C LYS A 49 -2.98 11.41 -14.98
N ASN A 50 -3.57 10.41 -15.64
CA ASN A 50 -5.00 10.38 -15.89
C ASN A 50 -5.75 9.99 -14.61
N LYS A 51 -6.33 10.99 -13.93
CA LYS A 51 -7.10 10.79 -12.69
C LYS A 51 -8.25 9.80 -12.82
N ALA A 52 -8.77 9.55 -14.02
CA ALA A 52 -9.84 8.56 -14.23
C ALA A 52 -9.36 7.11 -13.97
N TRP A 53 -8.05 6.90 -13.95
CA TRP A 53 -7.37 5.62 -13.77
C TRP A 53 -6.67 5.52 -12.41
N ASP A 54 -6.70 6.58 -11.61
CA ASP A 54 -6.29 6.49 -10.21
C ASP A 54 -7.26 5.56 -9.48
N ILE A 55 -6.72 4.70 -8.62
CA ILE A 55 -7.52 3.70 -7.90
C ILE A 55 -8.11 4.34 -6.65
N ASP A 56 -7.25 4.70 -5.69
CA ASP A 56 -7.61 5.49 -4.50
C ASP A 56 -6.37 5.83 -3.65
N THR A 57 -6.59 6.58 -2.57
CA THR A 57 -5.68 6.71 -1.43
C THR A 57 -6.22 5.97 -0.21
N PHE A 58 -5.38 5.16 0.42
CA PHE A 58 -5.74 4.39 1.61
C PHE A 58 -4.57 4.31 2.58
N GLY A 59 -4.81 3.80 3.78
CA GLY A 59 -3.78 3.63 4.79
C GLY A 59 -2.71 2.62 4.39
N ALA A 60 -1.45 2.98 4.62
CA ALA A 60 -0.31 2.10 4.46
C ALA A 60 -0.20 1.13 5.65
N ASP A 61 0.18 -0.11 5.38
CA ASP A 61 0.30 -1.21 6.36
C ASP A 61 1.70 -1.35 6.99
N GLY A 62 2.66 -0.52 6.59
CA GLY A 62 4.02 -0.59 7.11
C GLY A 62 4.93 0.55 6.64
N ASP A 63 6.16 0.58 7.15
CA ASP A 63 7.23 1.48 6.74
C ASP A 63 8.49 0.77 6.20
N LYS A 64 9.59 1.50 6.01
CA LYS A 64 10.89 0.99 5.56
C LYS A 64 11.57 0.01 6.53
N GLU A 65 11.14 -0.03 7.80
CA GLU A 65 11.67 -0.89 8.86
C GLU A 65 10.73 -2.08 9.16
N THR A 66 9.57 -2.17 8.50
CA THR A 66 8.61 -3.27 8.67
C THR A 66 8.72 -4.31 7.55
N ILE A 67 8.18 -5.52 7.81
CA ILE A 67 8.05 -6.58 6.80
C ILE A 67 7.24 -6.10 5.59
N ASN A 68 6.16 -5.34 5.84
CA ASN A 68 5.38 -4.67 4.81
C ASN A 68 6.07 -3.38 4.39
N TYR A 69 7.17 -3.52 3.65
CA TYR A 69 8.02 -2.41 3.25
C TYR A 69 7.24 -1.27 2.57
N GLY A 70 7.35 -0.07 3.14
CA GLY A 70 6.74 1.16 2.64
C GLY A 70 7.56 2.41 2.98
N ARG A 71 8.39 2.91 2.07
CA ARG A 71 9.13 4.16 2.34
C ARG A 71 8.20 5.36 2.21
N HIS A 72 8.26 6.26 3.19
CA HIS A 72 7.50 7.53 3.18
C HIS A 72 8.39 8.75 2.92
N ASP A 73 7.78 9.86 2.51
CA ASP A 73 8.43 11.15 2.25
C ASP A 73 8.91 11.91 3.51
N GLY A 74 8.49 11.47 4.70
CA GLY A 74 8.85 12.07 5.98
C GLY A 74 8.12 13.37 6.31
N GLN A 75 7.18 13.81 5.46
CA GLN A 75 6.37 15.01 5.67
C GLN A 75 4.92 14.62 5.89
N GLY A 76 4.40 14.84 7.10
CA GLY A 76 3.01 14.54 7.45
C GLY A 76 2.00 15.33 6.61
N PRO A 77 0.92 14.71 6.06
CA PRO A 77 0.61 13.28 6.11
C PRO A 77 1.60 12.47 5.26
N TYR A 78 2.23 11.47 5.88
CA TYR A 78 3.36 10.73 5.33
C TYR A 78 2.92 9.94 4.11
N LYS A 79 3.33 10.37 2.93
CA LYS A 79 2.97 9.70 1.68
C LYS A 79 3.98 8.61 1.37
N MET A 80 3.49 7.41 1.05
CA MET A 80 4.34 6.34 0.59
C MET A 80 4.90 6.70 -0.79
N VAL A 81 6.22 6.76 -0.90
CA VAL A 81 6.95 7.06 -2.14
C VAL A 81 7.49 5.81 -2.81
N SER A 82 7.56 4.69 -2.07
CA SER A 82 8.00 3.40 -2.60
C SER A 82 7.45 2.29 -1.72
N GLY A 83 6.93 1.23 -2.34
CA GLY A 83 6.39 0.06 -1.67
C GLY A 83 6.34 -1.12 -2.63
N ALA A 84 5.80 -2.26 -2.18
CA ALA A 84 5.64 -3.43 -3.02
C ALA A 84 4.70 -3.14 -4.20
N SER A 85 5.09 -3.54 -5.41
CA SER A 85 4.23 -3.54 -6.61
C SER A 85 3.68 -4.93 -6.94
N PHE A 86 4.21 -5.95 -6.28
CA PHE A 86 3.84 -7.35 -6.45
C PHE A 86 4.16 -8.10 -5.15
N ARG A 87 3.22 -8.92 -4.67
CA ARG A 87 3.42 -9.82 -3.53
C ARG A 87 3.15 -11.24 -4.01
N PHE A 88 4.07 -12.16 -3.77
CA PHE A 88 3.93 -13.54 -4.21
C PHE A 88 4.59 -14.52 -3.23
N VAL A 89 4.02 -15.72 -3.17
CA VAL A 89 4.50 -16.85 -2.38
C VAL A 89 4.51 -18.06 -3.29
N VAL A 90 5.64 -18.76 -3.34
CA VAL A 90 5.84 -19.96 -4.16
C VAL A 90 6.09 -21.14 -3.23
N GLU A 91 5.29 -22.19 -3.39
CA GLU A 91 5.58 -23.49 -2.78
C GLU A 91 6.58 -24.24 -3.67
N LEU A 92 7.78 -24.51 -3.16
CA LEU A 92 8.85 -25.12 -3.95
C LEU A 92 8.62 -26.61 -4.21
N LYS A 93 7.88 -27.30 -3.33
CA LYS A 93 7.50 -28.70 -3.53
C LYS A 93 6.45 -28.86 -4.63
N ASP A 94 5.62 -27.85 -4.81
CA ASP A 94 4.54 -27.83 -5.79
C ASP A 94 4.34 -26.41 -6.35
N PRO A 95 5.10 -26.02 -7.40
CA PRO A 95 5.04 -24.68 -7.96
C PRO A 95 3.65 -24.27 -8.49
N VAL A 96 2.75 -25.22 -8.76
CA VAL A 96 1.38 -24.90 -9.20
C VAL A 96 0.49 -24.44 -8.03
N GLN A 97 0.97 -24.54 -6.79
CA GLN A 97 0.40 -23.94 -5.59
C GLN A 97 1.08 -22.61 -5.23
N SER A 98 1.29 -21.77 -6.24
CA SER A 98 1.78 -20.40 -6.06
C SER A 98 0.64 -19.41 -5.90
N PHE A 99 0.85 -18.38 -5.08
CA PHE A 99 -0.14 -17.35 -4.80
C PHE A 99 0.47 -15.98 -5.02
N ALA A 100 -0.29 -15.05 -5.58
CA ALA A 100 0.18 -13.70 -5.79
C ALA A 100 -0.96 -12.66 -5.74
N VAL A 101 -0.58 -11.40 -5.57
CA VAL A 101 -1.47 -10.25 -5.69
C VAL A 101 -0.69 -9.06 -6.24
N VAL A 102 -1.39 -8.25 -7.03
CA VAL A 102 -0.92 -6.95 -7.54
C VAL A 102 -1.86 -5.87 -7.01
N PRO A 103 -1.35 -4.66 -6.71
CA PRO A 103 -2.15 -3.58 -6.17
C PRO A 103 -3.06 -2.93 -7.24
N SER A 104 -2.73 -3.09 -8.52
CA SER A 104 -3.48 -2.56 -9.65
C SER A 104 -3.94 -3.66 -10.60
N ASN A 105 -4.86 -3.33 -11.50
CA ASN A 105 -5.20 -4.22 -12.60
C ASN A 105 -3.98 -4.35 -13.54
N ASN A 106 -3.77 -5.54 -14.11
CA ASN A 106 -2.80 -5.76 -15.19
C ASN A 106 -3.34 -5.30 -16.56
N ILE A 107 -4.50 -4.64 -16.58
CA ILE A 107 -5.23 -4.23 -17.78
C ILE A 107 -5.68 -2.78 -17.55
N ASP A 108 -5.19 -1.87 -18.40
CA ASP A 108 -5.49 -0.43 -18.40
C ASP A 108 -6.91 -0.08 -18.91
N LEU A 109 -7.81 -1.06 -19.01
CA LEU A 109 -9.16 -0.89 -19.56
C LEU A 109 -10.17 -0.69 -18.44
N LYS A 110 -10.97 0.39 -18.56
CA LYS A 110 -12.02 0.79 -17.60
C LYS A 110 -13.04 -0.32 -17.27
N GLU A 111 -13.21 -1.27 -18.17
CA GLU A 111 -14.19 -2.36 -18.12
C GLU A 111 -13.79 -3.47 -17.13
N PHE A 112 -12.49 -3.55 -16.79
CA PHE A 112 -11.93 -4.58 -15.92
C PHE A 112 -11.49 -4.01 -14.58
N LYS A 113 -12.17 -2.98 -14.06
CA LYS A 113 -12.01 -2.52 -12.68
C LYS A 113 -12.43 -3.63 -11.71
N ASN A 114 -11.57 -4.61 -11.53
CA ASN A 114 -11.70 -5.61 -10.49
C ASN A 114 -11.27 -4.94 -9.18
N VAL A 115 -12.21 -4.21 -8.58
CA VAL A 115 -12.11 -3.66 -7.21
C VAL A 115 -11.63 -4.74 -6.23
N SER A 116 -11.88 -6.01 -6.54
CA SER A 116 -11.34 -7.17 -5.81
C SER A 116 -9.82 -7.18 -5.66
N ALA A 117 -9.02 -6.76 -6.65
CA ALA A 117 -7.56 -6.84 -6.60
C ALA A 117 -6.97 -5.87 -5.55
N ILE A 118 -7.44 -4.63 -5.54
CA ILE A 118 -7.00 -3.65 -4.55
C ILE A 118 -7.49 -4.01 -3.14
N GLU A 119 -8.71 -4.52 -3.00
CA GLU A 119 -9.22 -4.97 -1.70
C GLU A 119 -8.47 -6.21 -1.18
N MET A 120 -8.11 -7.15 -2.06
CA MET A 120 -7.23 -8.27 -1.71
C MET A 120 -5.84 -7.79 -1.28
N TRP A 121 -5.26 -6.85 -2.03
CA TRP A 121 -3.97 -6.25 -1.70
C TRP A 121 -3.98 -5.63 -0.30
N ARG A 122 -4.98 -4.79 -0.02
CA ARG A 122 -5.19 -4.11 1.26
C ARG A 122 -5.42 -5.09 2.40
N ALA A 123 -6.15 -6.17 2.15
CA ALA A 123 -6.40 -7.21 3.14
C ALA A 123 -5.24 -8.21 3.30
N GLY A 124 -4.12 -8.04 2.58
CA GLY A 124 -3.01 -9.00 2.57
C GLY A 124 -3.40 -10.38 2.00
N LYS A 125 -4.50 -10.46 1.25
CA LYS A 125 -5.00 -11.69 0.65
C LYS A 125 -4.32 -11.94 -0.69
N LEU A 126 -3.85 -13.17 -0.87
CA LEU A 126 -3.27 -13.63 -2.12
C LEU A 126 -4.30 -14.45 -2.90
N ARG A 127 -4.20 -14.46 -4.23
CA ARG A 127 -4.98 -15.35 -5.10
C ARG A 127 -4.06 -16.41 -5.70
N LYS A 128 -4.58 -17.62 -5.92
CA LYS A 128 -3.85 -18.68 -6.62
C LYS A 128 -3.46 -18.20 -8.02
N GLN A 129 -2.22 -18.44 -8.41
CA GLN A 129 -1.77 -18.25 -9.78
C GLN A 129 -2.12 -19.50 -10.59
N LEU A 130 -2.92 -19.32 -11.65
CA LEU A 130 -3.22 -20.40 -12.57
C LEU A 130 -1.97 -20.69 -13.40
N PHE A 131 -1.53 -21.95 -13.39
CA PHE A 131 -0.24 -22.31 -14.00
C PHE A 131 -0.40 -23.27 -15.17
N SER A 132 -1.23 -24.32 -15.02
CA SER A 132 -1.41 -25.30 -16.10
C SER A 132 -2.33 -24.77 -17.19
N LYS A 133 -2.15 -25.29 -18.41
CA LYS A 133 -2.98 -24.93 -19.55
C LYS A 133 -4.45 -25.26 -19.28
N GLU A 134 -4.71 -26.42 -18.69
CA GLU A 134 -6.04 -26.91 -18.38
C GLU A 134 -6.73 -26.00 -17.37
N GLU A 135 -6.02 -25.61 -16.32
CA GLU A 135 -6.52 -24.71 -15.27
C GLU A 135 -6.79 -23.31 -15.83
N ILE A 136 -5.90 -22.77 -16.66
CA ILE A 136 -6.10 -21.50 -17.34
C ILE A 136 -7.35 -21.57 -18.22
N ILE A 137 -7.48 -22.58 -19.08
CA ILE A 137 -8.62 -22.73 -19.98
C ILE A 137 -9.94 -22.83 -19.21
N ALA A 138 -9.96 -23.57 -18.09
CA ALA A 138 -11.15 -23.75 -17.27
C ALA A 138 -11.61 -22.47 -16.55
N ASN A 139 -10.70 -21.55 -16.26
CA ASN A 139 -10.99 -20.29 -15.56
C ASN A 139 -10.98 -19.06 -16.50
N THR A 140 -10.82 -19.26 -17.81
CA THR A 140 -10.79 -18.18 -18.79
C THR A 140 -12.21 -17.71 -19.10
N VAL A 141 -12.50 -16.43 -18.83
CA VAL A 141 -13.78 -15.79 -19.18
C VAL A 141 -13.76 -15.25 -20.62
N GLU A 142 -12.61 -14.73 -21.08
CA GLU A 142 -12.45 -14.12 -22.39
C GLU A 142 -11.23 -14.68 -23.14
N LYS A 143 -11.38 -14.90 -24.45
CA LYS A 143 -10.31 -15.41 -25.31
C LYS A 143 -10.09 -14.44 -26.47
N ILE A 144 -8.86 -13.99 -26.63
CA ILE A 144 -8.42 -13.26 -27.82
C ILE A 144 -7.99 -14.31 -28.85
N THR A 145 -8.68 -14.35 -29.99
CA THR A 145 -8.28 -15.14 -31.16
C THR A 145 -7.71 -14.22 -32.23
N PHE A 146 -6.46 -14.45 -32.61
CA PHE A 146 -5.86 -13.81 -33.77
C PHE A 146 -6.37 -14.49 -35.04
N LYS A 147 -6.80 -13.70 -36.01
CA LYS A 147 -7.14 -14.16 -37.36
C LYS A 147 -5.91 -14.18 -38.24
#